data_AF-A0A6N2ZSG8-F1
#
_entry.id   AF-A0A6N2ZSG8-F1
#
_cell.length_a   1.000
_cell.length_b   1.000
_cell.length_c   1.000
_cell.angle_alpha   90.00
_cell.angle_beta   90.00
_cell.angle_gamma   90.00
#
_symmetry.space_group_name_H-M   'P 1'
#
loop_
_entity.id
_entity.type
_entity.pdbx_description
1 polymer ?
#
loop_
_entity_poly.entity_id
_entity_poly.type
_entity_poly.pdbx_seq_one_letter_code
_entity_poly.pdbx_strand_id
1 'polypeptide(L)' 'METNNNLMTSVKQGYILYSKNGIIATEKTPDFGTIKLSYQDGKFTHLTVTTTKK' A
#
# COMPACT_ATOMS: atom_id res chain seq x y z
N MET A 1 -7.04 12.98 18.84
CA MET A 1 -5.93 12.06 18.53
C MET A 1 -6.52 10.72 18.08
N GLU A 2 -7.03 10.59 16.86
CA GLU A 2 -7.71 9.35 16.41
C GLU A 2 -7.18 8.76 15.10
N THR A 3 -6.34 9.49 14.37
CA THR A 3 -5.89 9.06 13.02
C THR A 3 -4.89 7.91 13.06
N ASN A 4 -4.14 7.71 14.16
CA ASN A 4 -3.07 6.71 14.25
C ASN A 4 -3.57 5.26 14.44
N ASN A 5 -4.73 5.07 15.08
CA ASN A 5 -5.24 3.71 15.34
C ASN A 5 -5.71 3.01 14.05
N ASN A 6 -6.15 3.78 13.05
CA ASN A 6 -6.64 3.22 11.80
C ASN A 6 -5.48 2.65 10.96
N LEU A 7 -4.38 3.39 10.84
CA LEU A 7 -3.17 2.96 10.11
C LEU A 7 -2.58 1.66 10.67
N MET A 8 -2.46 1.56 11.99
CA MET A 8 -1.94 0.36 12.65
C MET A 8 -2.86 -0.86 12.42
N THR A 9 -4.16 -0.63 12.34
CA THR A 9 -5.15 -1.68 12.04
C THR A 9 -5.05 -2.13 10.59
N SER A 10 -4.87 -1.20 9.64
CA SER A 10 -4.63 -1.51 8.23
C SER A 10 -3.39 -2.38 8.04
N VAL A 11 -2.27 -2.06 8.71
CA VAL A 11 -1.05 -2.89 8.68
C VAL A 11 -1.34 -4.30 9.19
N LYS A 12 -2.04 -4.43 10.34
CA LYS A 12 -2.42 -5.74 10.91
C LYS A 12 -3.35 -6.55 10.01
N GLN A 13 -4.16 -5.89 9.19
CA GLN A 13 -5.07 -6.52 8.23
C GLN A 13 -4.40 -6.88 6.90
N GLY A 14 -3.08 -6.66 6.76
CA GLY A 14 -2.36 -6.94 5.51
C GLY A 14 -2.50 -5.84 4.46
N TYR A 15 -2.77 -4.60 4.86
CA TYR A 15 -2.68 -3.46 3.94
C TYR A 15 -1.26 -2.91 3.91
N ILE A 16 -0.85 -2.47 2.73
CA ILE A 16 0.40 -1.75 2.49
C ILE A 16 0.14 -0.26 2.61
N LEU A 17 0.99 0.40 3.39
CA LEU A 17 0.97 1.84 3.56
C LEU A 17 2.11 2.45 2.74
N TYR A 18 1.82 3.46 1.94
CA TYR A 18 2.85 4.15 1.16
C TYR A 18 2.55 5.64 1.00
N SER A 19 3.61 6.45 0.89
CA SER A 19 3.48 7.88 0.63
C SER A 19 3.29 8.15 -0.86
N LYS A 20 2.14 8.70 -1.23
CA LYS A 20 1.81 9.17 -2.58
C LYS A 20 1.65 10.67 -2.55
N ASN A 21 2.65 11.38 -3.08
CA ASN A 21 2.65 12.85 -3.15
C ASN A 21 2.40 13.53 -1.78
N GLY A 22 2.98 13.00 -0.71
CA GLY A 22 2.83 13.52 0.66
C GLY A 22 1.57 13.03 1.39
N ILE A 23 0.70 12.25 0.75
CA ILE A 23 -0.48 11.63 1.37
C ILE A 23 -0.19 10.15 1.62
N ILE A 24 -0.45 9.68 2.84
CA ILE A 24 -0.35 8.26 3.16
C ILE A 24 -1.55 7.54 2.54
N ALA A 25 -1.29 6.68 1.57
CA ALA A 25 -2.25 5.80 0.94
C ALA A 25 -2.14 4.38 1.53
N THR A 26 -3.27 3.67 1.56
CA THR A 26 -3.36 2.27 1.99
C THR A 26 -3.87 1.42 0.83
N GLU A 27 -3.18 0.33 0.51
CA GLU A 27 -3.60 -0.61 -0.52
C GLU A 27 -3.68 -2.03 0.05
N LYS A 28 -4.72 -2.79 -0.29
CA LYS A 28 -4.87 -4.16 0.20
C LYS A 28 -3.89 -5.09 -0.53
N THR A 29 -3.15 -5.94 0.19
CA THR A 29 -2.35 -6.97 -0.49
C THR A 29 -3.26 -7.99 -1.19
N PRO A 30 -2.92 -8.43 -2.41
CA PRO A 30 -3.61 -9.55 -3.03
C PRO A 30 -3.37 -10.83 -2.21
N ASP A 31 -4.38 -11.69 -2.07
CA ASP A 31 -4.24 -12.99 -1.40
C ASP A 31 -3.24 -13.91 -2.11
N PHE A 32 -3.20 -13.85 -3.45
CA PHE A 32 -2.22 -14.53 -4.30
C PHE A 32 -1.82 -13.59 -5.42
N GLY A 33 -0.55 -13.18 -5.45
CA GLY A 33 -0.11 -12.20 -6.41
C GLY A 33 1.17 -11.48 -6.01
N THR A 34 1.49 -10.44 -6.78
CA THR A 34 2.60 -9.53 -6.52
C THR A 34 2.06 -8.10 -6.46
N ILE A 35 2.52 -7.34 -5.48
CA ILE A 35 2.33 -5.89 -5.44
C ILE A 35 3.69 -5.21 -5.57
N LYS A 36 3.80 -4.27 -6.51
CA LYS A 36 5.02 -3.53 -6.79
C LYS A 36 4.77 -2.04 -6.66
N LEU A 37 5.56 -1.39 -5.82
CA LEU A 37 5.59 0.06 -5.70
C LEU A 37 6.82 0.59 -6.42
N SER A 38 6.60 1.48 -7.38
CA SER A 38 7.66 2.13 -8.13
C SER A 38 7.84 3.56 -7.62
N TYR A 39 9.08 3.88 -7.25
CA TYR A 39 9.49 5.22 -6.84
C TYR A 39 10.55 5.75 -7.80
N GLN A 40 10.40 7.00 -8.20
CA GLN A 40 11.38 7.70 -9.02
C GLN A 40 11.68 9.04 -8.34
N ASP A 41 12.96 9.34 -8.14
CA ASP A 41 13.39 10.58 -7.46
C ASP A 41 12.76 10.76 -6.06
N GLY A 42 12.60 9.65 -5.32
CA GLY A 42 11.95 9.65 -4.00
C GLY A 42 10.43 9.88 -4.03
N LYS A 43 9.83 10.06 -5.20
CA LYS A 43 8.38 10.25 -5.38
C LYS A 43 7.75 8.95 -5.85
N PHE A 44 6.63 8.60 -5.25
CA PHE A 44 5.81 7.49 -5.74
C PHE A 44 5.34 7.80 -7.16
N THR A 45 5.56 6.84 -8.06
CA THR A 45 5.20 6.96 -9.48
C THR A 45 3.95 6.15 -9.78
N HIS A 46 3.99 4.83 -9.54
CA HIS A 46 2.87 3.95 -9.80
C HIS A 46 2.91 2.70 -8.91
N LEU A 47 1.72 2.11 -8.75
CA LEU A 47 1.48 0.87 -8.02
C LEU A 47 0.95 -0.16 -9.01
N THR A 48 1.59 -1.32 -9.07
CA THR A 48 1.16 -2.45 -9.89
C THR A 48 0.76 -3.59 -8.98
N VAL A 49 -0.50 -4.00 -9.08
CA VAL A 49 -1.02 -5.18 -8.39
C VAL A 49 -1.31 -6.23 -9.44
N THR A 50 -0.61 -7.35 -9.36
CA THR A 50 -0.83 -8.52 -10.19
C THR A 50 -1.44 -9.60 -9.32
N THR A 51 -2.71 -9.93 -9.54
CA THR A 51 -3.36 -11.06 -8.89
C THR A 51 -3.14 -12.32 -9.72
N THR A 52 -2.75 -13.41 -9.07
CA THR A 52 -2.66 -14.73 -9.70
C THR A 52 -3.79 -15.57 -9.13
N LYS A 53 -4.84 -15.80 -9.92
CA LYS A 53 -5.88 -16.77 -9.55
C LYS A 53 -5.35 -18.17 -9.84
N LYS A 54 -5.40 -19.05 -8.84
CA LYS A 54 -5.13 -20.48 -8.99
C LYS A 54 -6.23 -21.14 -9.83
#